data_AF-A0A822DAG7-F1
#
_entry.id   AF-A0A822DAG7-F1
#
_cell.length_a   1.000
_cell.length_b   1.000
_cell.length_c   1.000
_cell.angle_alpha   90.00
_cell.angle_beta   90.00
_cell.angle_gamma   90.00
#
_symmetry.space_group_name_H-M   'P 1'
#
loop_
_entity.id
_entity.type
_entity.pdbx_description
1 polymer ?
#
loop_
_entity_poly.entity_id
_entity_poly.type
_entity_poly.pdbx_seq_one_letter_code
_entity_poly.pdbx_strand_id
1 'polypeptide(L)' 'AQGAMSEFTQHTLRRMTRDDYERSVSNSFLVSADMAHGVHPNYSSLHDRDHRPSLLNGGVVVKTNCCNRYA' A
#
# COMPACT_ATOMS: atom_id res chain seq x y z
N ALA A 1 6.39 -11.49 -16.67
CA ALA A 1 6.79 -10.07 -16.79
C ALA A 1 5.64 -9.08 -16.49
N GLN A 2 4.66 -9.43 -15.65
CA GLN A 2 3.43 -8.61 -15.46
C GLN A 2 3.05 -8.42 -13.98
N GLY A 3 3.85 -8.93 -13.04
CA GLY A 3 3.63 -8.74 -11.61
C GLY A 3 4.44 -7.58 -11.04
N ALA A 4 4.24 -7.27 -9.76
CA ALA A 4 4.90 -6.16 -9.07
C ALA A 4 6.45 -6.25 -9.07
N MET A 5 7.01 -7.47 -9.11
CA MET A 5 8.46 -7.70 -9.19
C MET A 5 9.04 -7.58 -10.62
N SER A 6 8.25 -7.11 -11.60
CA SER A 6 8.75 -6.91 -12.97
C SER A 6 9.35 -5.53 -13.17
N GLU A 7 10.20 -5.39 -14.18
CA GLU A 7 10.81 -4.13 -14.59
C GLU A 7 9.84 -3.11 -15.21
N PHE A 8 8.55 -3.45 -15.35
CA PHE A 8 7.59 -2.62 -16.07
C PHE A 8 7.48 -1.21 -15.48
N THR A 9 7.36 -1.09 -14.15
CA THR A 9 7.24 0.21 -13.47
C THR A 9 8.51 1.03 -13.64
N GLN A 10 9.69 0.43 -13.41
CA GLN A 10 10.98 1.10 -13.56
C GLN A 10 11.20 1.58 -14.99
N HIS A 11 10.97 0.72 -15.99
CA HIS A 11 11.12 1.09 -17.40
C HIS A 11 10.15 2.19 -17.82
N THR A 12 8.91 2.15 -17.34
CA THR A 12 7.92 3.18 -17.64
C THR A 12 8.33 4.53 -17.07
N LEU A 13 8.74 4.57 -15.80
CA LEU A 13 9.20 5.79 -15.15
C LEU A 13 10.46 6.36 -15.81
N ARG A 14 11.47 5.53 -16.10
CA ARG A 14 12.69 5.96 -16.81
C ARG A 14 12.37 6.55 -18.19
N ARG A 15 11.37 6.02 -18.90
CA ARG A 15 10.92 6.57 -20.19
C ARG A 15 10.18 7.90 -20.05
N MET A 16 9.41 8.08 -18.97
CA MET A 16 8.67 9.33 -18.71
C MET A 16 9.60 10.45 -18.25
N THR A 17 10.56 10.17 -17.37
CA THR A 17 11.42 11.17 -16.72
C THR A 17 12.76 11.37 -17.43
N ARG A 18 13.17 10.47 -18.32
CA ARG A 18 14.48 10.51 -19.01
C ARG A 18 15.63 10.61 -17.99
N ASP A 19 16.48 11.63 -18.11
CA ASP A 19 17.67 11.84 -17.30
C ASP A 19 17.34 12.25 -15.85
N ASP A 20 16.12 12.71 -15.57
CA ASP A 20 15.67 13.13 -14.24
C ASP A 20 15.10 11.99 -13.38
N TYR A 21 15.28 10.72 -13.79
CA TYR A 21 14.69 9.57 -13.08
C TYR A 21 15.06 9.51 -11.61
N GLU A 22 16.36 9.57 -11.28
CA GLU A 22 16.83 9.40 -9.89
C GLU A 22 16.31 10.55 -9.00
N ARG A 23 16.31 11.78 -9.52
CA ARG A 23 15.74 12.95 -8.82
C ARG A 23 14.24 12.81 -8.62
N SER A 24 13.53 12.33 -9.63
CA SER A 24 12.06 12.16 -9.56
C SER A 24 11.68 11.09 -8.54
N VAL A 25 12.38 9.96 -8.51
CA VAL A 25 12.15 8.88 -7.54
C VAL A 25 12.44 9.36 -6.12
N SER A 26 13.55 10.08 -5.90
CA SER A 26 13.91 10.60 -4.57
C SER A 26 12.89 11.61 -4.00
N ASN A 27 12.11 12.28 -4.86
CA ASN A 27 11.09 13.24 -4.46
C ASN A 27 9.66 12.65 -4.47
N SER A 28 9.53 11.33 -4.62
CA SER A 28 8.25 10.65 -4.76
C SER A 28 7.97 9.70 -3.60
N PHE A 29 6.70 9.32 -3.46
CA PHE A 29 6.26 8.27 -2.55
C PHE A 29 5.47 7.21 -3.33
N LEU A 30 5.61 5.94 -2.94
CA LEU A 30 4.83 4.83 -3.49
C LEU A 30 3.67 4.52 -2.55
N VAL A 31 2.44 4.69 -3.01
CA VAL A 31 1.25 4.27 -2.28
C VAL A 31 0.82 2.89 -2.77
N SER A 32 1.06 1.86 -1.96
CA SER A 32 0.55 0.51 -2.23
C SER A 32 -0.89 0.39 -1.74
N ALA A 33 -1.84 0.20 -2.66
CA ALA A 33 -3.26 0.12 -2.34
C ALA A 33 -3.78 -1.30 -2.51
N ASP A 34 -4.27 -1.88 -1.42
CA ASP A 34 -4.91 -3.20 -1.37
C ASP A 34 -5.98 -3.22 -0.26
N MET A 35 -7.00 -4.06 -0.40
CA MET A 35 -8.17 -4.13 0.48
C MET A 35 -7.80 -4.48 1.92
N ALA A 36 -8.36 -3.76 2.90
CA ALA A 36 -8.21 -4.07 4.33
C ALA A 36 -9.37 -4.93 4.86
N HIS A 37 -9.15 -5.58 6.00
CA HIS A 37 -10.17 -6.41 6.65
C HIS A 37 -11.07 -5.57 7.55
N GLY A 38 -12.33 -5.37 7.12
CA GLY A 38 -13.36 -4.78 7.98
C GLY A 38 -13.69 -5.68 9.16
N VAL A 39 -14.19 -5.09 10.26
CA VAL A 39 -14.58 -5.84 11.44
C VAL A 39 -15.86 -6.62 11.17
N HIS A 40 -15.78 -7.94 11.17
CA HIS A 40 -16.96 -8.78 11.04
C HIS A 40 -17.69 -8.88 12.40
N PRO A 41 -19.01 -8.61 12.49
CA PRO A 41 -19.74 -8.61 13.77
C PRO A 41 -19.63 -9.91 14.56
N ASN A 42 -19.68 -11.06 13.87
CA ASN A 42 -19.58 -12.39 14.50
C ASN A 42 -18.16 -12.76 14.94
N TYR A 43 -17.13 -12.03 14.51
CA TYR A 43 -15.72 -12.37 14.75
C TYR A 43 -14.92 -11.16 15.22
N SER A 44 -15.56 -10.27 15.98
CA SER A 44 -14.93 -9.05 16.50
C SER A 44 -13.69 -9.34 17.36
N SER A 45 -13.62 -10.50 18.00
CA SER A 45 -12.48 -10.96 18.81
C SER A 45 -11.21 -11.27 18.00
N LEU A 46 -11.31 -11.46 16.67
CA LEU A 46 -10.14 -11.67 15.80
C LEU A 46 -9.47 -10.35 15.38
N HIS A 47 -10.07 -9.20 15.73
CA HIS A 47 -9.52 -7.89 15.42
C HIS A 47 -8.83 -7.28 16.64
N ASP A 48 -7.67 -6.66 16.40
CA ASP A 48 -7.02 -5.82 17.39
C ASP A 48 -7.96 -4.64 17.75
N ARG A 49 -8.15 -4.40 19.05
CA ARG A 49 -9.03 -3.35 19.56
C ARG A 49 -8.59 -1.96 19.12
N ASP A 50 -7.28 -1.74 19.06
CA ASP A 50 -6.66 -0.43 18.81
C ASP A 50 -6.29 -0.27 17.31
N HIS A 51 -6.20 -1.38 16.56
CA HIS A 51 -5.86 -1.41 15.13
C HIS A 51 -6.95 -2.04 14.26
N ARG A 52 -8.21 -1.71 14.54
CA ARG A 52 -9.35 -2.08 13.69
C ARG A 52 -9.83 -0.88 12.87
N PRO A 53 -10.26 -1.08 11.62
CA PRO A 53 -10.95 -0.03 10.88
C PRO A 53 -12.14 0.49 11.67
N SER A 54 -12.40 1.80 11.54
CA SER A 54 -13.71 2.35 11.89
C SER A 54 -14.80 1.60 11.12
N LEU A 55 -16.02 1.66 11.65
CA LEU A 55 -17.21 1.05 11.02
C LEU A 55 -17.26 1.34 9.51
N LEU A 56 -17.97 0.51 8.75
CA LEU A 56 -18.11 0.66 7.29
C LEU A 56 -18.37 2.12 6.89
N ASN A 57 -17.71 2.56 5.81
CA ASN A 57 -17.70 3.94 5.32
C ASN A 57 -16.91 4.95 6.19
N GLY A 58 -15.99 4.47 7.03
CA GLY A 58 -15.14 5.32 7.87
C GLY A 58 -13.89 5.91 7.22
N GLY A 59 -13.66 5.66 5.92
CA GLY A 59 -12.53 6.21 5.16
C GLY A 59 -11.45 5.17 4.78
N VAL A 60 -10.28 5.66 4.37
CA VAL A 60 -9.12 4.83 3.97
C VAL A 60 -8.47 4.20 5.20
N VAL A 61 -8.04 2.95 5.08
CA VAL A 61 -7.33 2.22 6.13
C VAL A 61 -5.83 2.24 5.86
N VAL A 62 -5.05 2.76 6.80
CA VAL A 62 -3.59 2.66 6.81
C VAL A 62 -3.20 1.35 7.49
N LYS A 63 -2.59 0.43 6.74
CA LYS A 63 -2.16 -0.87 7.26
C LYS A 63 -0.73 -0.77 7.79
N THR A 64 -0.53 -1.13 9.06
CA THR A 64 0.80 -1.23 9.68
C THR A 64 1.08 -2.68 10.06
N ASN A 65 2.36 -3.09 9.97
CA ASN A 65 2.78 -4.42 10.37
C ASN A 65 4.24 -4.42 10.81
N CYS A 66 4.53 -4.95 11.99
CA CYS A 66 5.89 -4.99 12.55
C CYS A 66 6.88 -5.87 11.77
N CYS A 67 6.38 -6.87 11.02
CA CYS A 67 7.19 -7.73 10.16
C CYS A 67 7.34 -7.17 8.74
N ASN A 68 7.00 -5.90 8.50
CA ASN A 68 7.10 -5.23 7.21
C ASN A 68 6.32 -5.97 6.08
N ARG A 69 5.18 -6.60 6.42
CA ARG A 69 4.25 -7.14 5.41
C ARG A 69 3.55 -6.03 4.61
N TYR A 70 3.58 -4.81 5.15
CA TYR A 70 3.22 -3.58 4.49
C TYR A 70 4.45 -2.67 4.61
N ALA A 71 4.85 -2.07 3.48
CA ALA A 71 6.04 -1.22 3.38
C ALA A 71 5.79 0.21 3.85
#